data_AF-A0A7Y2XN32-F1
#
_entry.id   AF-A0A7Y2XN32-F1
#
_cell.length_a   1.000
_cell.length_b   1.000
_cell.length_c   1.000
_cell.angle_alpha   90.00
_cell.angle_beta   90.00
_cell.angle_gamma   90.00
#
_symmetry.space_group_name_H-M   'P 1'
#
loop_
_entity.id
_entity.type
_entity.pdbx_description
1 polymer ?
#
loop_
_entity_poly.entity_id
_entity_poly.type
_entity_poly.pdbx_seq_one_letter_code
_entity_poly.pdbx_strand_id
1 'polypeptide(L)'
;MTSFRKKVKVKASHLDSFGYWVKTGAPWVWINAAAVSASVMLVVGLLLLIAVRGMGHFWPSEVVELTYIEDNGQPHVISGKVRDSEEVEAQRLTESGLDVPDNVETFERILFKTANRDVTGQDFRWILSYRIQEQSTPPEMVVLERTEWGDFIGRVEAVEESGKTITTDDAWALFLERLDRADELREEIKELERGEIGAINYQLERLRLDRRELELDGVMDPTAYAGIERQEEELHARYRELEARLGDLYREIRRDAVRMRTSDGEEVQLQLANIVDGWRPNSMNLAQQLGHYVYKAWMFVSDDPREANTEGGIFPAIYGTILMVLLMSVVVAPFGVVAGVYLREYAKQGLLTRTIRIAVNNLAGVPSIVYGVFGLGFFVYTLGGSIDQLFFEAALPSPTFG
;
A
#
# COMPACT_ATOMS: atom_id res chain seq x y z
N MET A 1 -1.72 83.48 -30.37
CA MET A 1 -0.25 83.50 -30.53
C MET A 1 0.30 82.25 -29.85
N THR A 2 0.43 81.14 -30.59
CA THR A 2 1.63 80.66 -31.31
C THR A 2 2.45 79.64 -30.49
N SER A 3 2.48 78.41 -31.02
CA SER A 3 3.63 77.47 -31.09
C SER A 3 4.26 77.03 -29.76
N PHE A 4 4.27 75.74 -29.41
CA PHE A 4 5.23 74.79 -29.99
C PHE A 4 4.74 73.33 -29.82
N ARG A 5 4.13 72.77 -30.88
CA ARG A 5 4.05 71.31 -31.06
C ARG A 5 5.42 70.82 -31.54
N LYS A 6 6.27 70.33 -30.64
CA LYS A 6 7.47 69.59 -31.04
C LYS A 6 7.08 68.14 -31.32
N LYS A 7 6.85 67.86 -32.61
CA LYS A 7 6.70 66.52 -33.18
C LYS A 7 7.90 65.66 -32.78
N VAL A 8 7.71 64.67 -31.92
CA VAL A 8 8.56 63.47 -31.94
C VAL A 8 7.99 62.57 -33.02
N LYS A 9 8.43 62.79 -34.25
CA LYS A 9 8.32 61.81 -35.33
C LYS A 9 9.22 60.65 -34.94
N VAL A 10 8.67 59.60 -34.31
CA VAL A 10 9.32 58.29 -34.35
C VAL A 10 9.10 57.76 -35.76
N LYS A 11 10.15 57.85 -36.58
CA LYS A 11 10.24 57.18 -37.88
C LYS A 11 10.03 55.68 -37.65
N ALA A 12 8.99 55.12 -38.27
CA ALA A 12 8.96 53.71 -38.56
C ALA A 12 10.09 53.42 -39.57
N SER A 13 11.16 52.78 -39.10
CA SER A 13 12.13 52.10 -39.94
C SER A 13 12.30 50.70 -39.38
N HIS A 14 11.91 49.71 -40.17
CA HIS A 14 12.12 48.29 -39.90
C HIS A 14 13.58 47.99 -39.53
N LEU A 15 13.79 46.87 -38.82
CA LEU A 15 15.06 46.21 -38.41
C LEU A 15 15.55 46.67 -37.01
N ASP A 16 15.36 45.96 -35.89
CA ASP A 16 15.03 44.56 -35.61
C ASP A 16 13.85 44.46 -34.64
N SER A 17 12.68 44.01 -35.10
CA SER A 17 11.54 43.74 -34.19
C SER A 17 11.93 42.71 -33.13
N PHE A 18 12.83 41.79 -33.49
CA PHE A 18 13.40 40.78 -32.61
C PHE A 18 14.27 41.39 -31.52
N GLY A 19 15.19 42.31 -31.86
CA GLY A 19 16.06 42.96 -30.88
C GLY A 19 15.30 43.85 -29.89
N TYR A 20 14.21 44.50 -30.34
CA TYR A 20 13.31 45.23 -29.45
C TYR A 20 12.51 44.28 -28.54
N TRP A 21 11.96 43.20 -29.09
CA TRP A 21 11.24 42.17 -28.33
C TRP A 21 12.12 41.50 -27.26
N VAL A 22 13.38 41.21 -27.57
CA VAL A 22 14.34 40.68 -26.59
C VAL A 22 14.63 41.68 -25.47
N LYS A 23 14.76 42.97 -25.79
CA LYS A 23 15.00 44.03 -24.78
C LYS A 23 13.82 44.31 -23.86
N THR A 24 12.58 44.03 -24.27
CA THR A 24 11.40 44.20 -23.40
C THR A 24 11.23 43.06 -22.39
N GLY A 25 12.03 41.99 -22.47
CA GLY A 25 11.93 40.82 -21.59
C GLY A 25 10.73 39.91 -21.89
N ALA A 26 9.88 40.27 -22.86
CA ALA A 26 8.77 39.47 -23.34
C ALA A 26 9.14 38.01 -23.72
N PRO A 27 10.27 37.72 -24.41
CA PRO A 27 10.69 36.34 -24.67
C PRO A 27 10.80 35.49 -23.41
N TRP A 28 11.37 36.05 -22.34
CA TRP A 28 11.54 35.31 -21.08
C TRP A 28 10.20 35.00 -20.41
N VAL A 29 9.22 35.89 -20.52
CA VAL A 29 7.86 35.64 -20.03
C VAL A 29 7.21 34.50 -20.81
N TRP A 30 7.30 34.51 -22.15
CA TRP A 30 6.77 33.44 -23.00
C TRP A 30 7.48 32.11 -22.77
N ILE A 31 8.80 32.11 -22.58
CA ILE A 31 9.57 30.91 -22.26
C ILE A 31 9.15 30.36 -20.89
N ASN A 32 9.01 31.21 -19.86
CA ASN A 32 8.53 30.76 -18.54
C ASN A 32 7.10 30.24 -18.59
N ALA A 33 6.19 30.93 -19.30
CA ALA A 33 4.82 30.48 -19.48
C ALA A 33 4.76 29.14 -20.24
N ALA A 34 5.56 28.98 -21.29
CA ALA A 34 5.69 27.73 -22.03
C ALA A 34 6.28 26.61 -21.16
N ALA A 35 7.31 26.90 -20.35
CA ALA A 35 7.93 25.95 -19.44
C ALA A 35 6.96 25.49 -18.34
N VAL A 36 6.19 26.40 -17.74
CA VAL A 36 5.16 26.07 -16.76
C VAL A 36 4.05 25.24 -17.41
N SER A 37 3.57 25.63 -18.59
CA SER A 37 2.54 24.88 -19.32
C SER A 37 3.01 23.47 -19.67
N ALA A 38 4.24 23.33 -20.16
CA ALA A 38 4.86 22.04 -20.45
C ALA A 38 5.00 21.19 -19.17
N SER A 39 5.40 21.81 -18.05
CA SER A 39 5.52 21.11 -16.76
C SER A 39 4.18 20.60 -16.27
N VAL A 40 3.12 21.42 -16.33
CA VAL A 40 1.75 21.01 -15.97
C VAL A 40 1.27 19.90 -16.89
N MET A 41 1.51 20.01 -18.19
CA MET A 41 1.13 18.97 -19.16
C MET A 41 1.86 17.64 -18.89
N LEU A 42 3.15 17.68 -18.54
CA LEU A 42 3.92 16.50 -18.16
C LEU A 42 3.41 15.87 -16.86
N VAL A 43 3.09 16.68 -15.85
CA VAL A 43 2.52 16.19 -14.58
C VAL A 43 1.17 15.53 -14.82
N VAL A 44 0.26 16.19 -15.53
CA VAL A 44 -1.06 15.62 -15.87
C VAL A 44 -0.90 14.37 -16.74
N GLY A 45 0.01 14.40 -17.72
CA GLY A 45 0.31 13.26 -18.58
C GLY A 45 0.86 12.06 -17.80
N LEU A 46 1.76 12.31 -16.83
CA LEU A 46 2.29 11.28 -15.94
C LEU A 46 1.20 10.70 -15.04
N LEU A 47 0.38 11.55 -14.41
CA LEU A 47 -0.73 11.11 -13.57
C LEU A 47 -1.73 10.28 -14.37
N LEU A 48 -2.04 10.68 -15.60
CA LEU A 48 -2.92 9.94 -16.49
C LEU A 48 -2.29 8.60 -16.91
N LEU A 49 -0.99 8.58 -17.24
CA LEU A 49 -0.28 7.35 -17.55
C LEU A 49 -0.32 6.37 -16.37
N ILE A 50 -0.06 6.84 -15.15
CA ILE A 50 -0.13 6.04 -13.93
C ILE A 50 -1.55 5.53 -13.72
N ALA A 51 -2.57 6.39 -13.86
CA ALA A 51 -3.97 6.00 -13.72
C ALA A 51 -4.35 4.92 -14.74
N VAL A 52 -4.01 5.09 -16.01
CA VAL A 52 -4.30 4.12 -17.08
C VAL A 52 -3.58 2.80 -16.85
N ARG A 53 -2.29 2.84 -16.48
CA ARG A 53 -1.52 1.63 -16.16
C ARG A 53 -2.04 0.93 -14.90
N GLY A 54 -2.56 1.68 -13.92
CA GLY A 54 -3.15 1.17 -12.69
C GLY A 54 -4.56 0.58 -12.86
N MET A 55 -5.38 1.12 -13.77
CA MET A 55 -6.76 0.64 -14.01
C MET A 55 -6.82 -0.82 -14.44
N GLY A 56 -5.78 -1.37 -15.07
CA GLY A 56 -5.75 -2.79 -15.45
C GLY A 56 -5.54 -3.74 -14.26
N HIS A 57 -5.07 -3.25 -13.11
CA HIS A 57 -4.63 -4.11 -12.00
C HIS A 57 -5.77 -4.86 -11.33
N PHE A 58 -6.90 -4.17 -11.08
CA PHE A 58 -8.07 -4.74 -10.40
C PHE A 58 -9.04 -5.44 -11.36
N TRP A 59 -8.76 -5.44 -12.65
CA TRP A 59 -9.63 -6.08 -13.62
C TRP A 59 -9.58 -7.62 -13.42
N PRO A 60 -10.73 -8.31 -13.31
CA PRO A 60 -10.78 -9.76 -13.16
C PRO A 60 -10.43 -10.42 -14.50
N SER A 61 -9.13 -10.46 -14.83
CA SER A 61 -8.64 -11.09 -16.05
C SER A 61 -8.95 -12.58 -16.06
N GLU A 62 -9.26 -13.07 -17.25
CA GLU A 62 -9.56 -14.48 -17.49
C GLU A 62 -8.39 -15.38 -17.07
N VAL A 63 -8.73 -16.55 -16.56
CA VAL A 63 -7.79 -17.62 -16.26
C VAL A 63 -7.73 -18.55 -17.47
N VAL A 64 -6.55 -18.67 -18.04
CA VAL A 64 -6.29 -19.54 -19.18
C VAL A 64 -5.72 -20.85 -18.66
N GLU A 65 -6.16 -21.97 -19.23
CA GLU A 65 -5.51 -23.28 -19.08
C GLU A 65 -4.76 -23.60 -20.37
N LEU A 66 -3.46 -23.88 -20.24
CA LEU A 66 -2.53 -24.11 -21.33
C LEU A 66 -1.93 -25.50 -21.21
N THR A 67 -1.91 -26.24 -22.31
CA THR A 67 -1.07 -27.43 -22.48
C THR A 67 0.11 -27.04 -23.35
N TYR A 68 1.34 -27.09 -22.82
CA TYR A 68 2.55 -26.76 -23.57
C TYR A 68 3.60 -27.86 -23.47
N ILE A 69 4.52 -27.90 -24.45
CA ILE A 69 5.63 -28.85 -24.45
C ILE A 69 6.83 -28.24 -23.73
N GLU A 70 7.32 -28.92 -22.70
CA GLU A 70 8.57 -28.55 -22.02
C GLU A 70 9.82 -28.95 -22.83
N ASP A 71 11.00 -28.51 -22.39
CA ASP A 71 12.28 -28.85 -23.05
C ASP A 71 12.54 -30.35 -23.14
N ASN A 72 11.97 -31.14 -22.23
CA ASN A 72 12.07 -32.59 -22.22
C ASN A 72 11.11 -33.29 -23.21
N GLY A 73 10.29 -32.52 -23.94
CA GLY A 73 9.30 -33.03 -24.90
C GLY A 73 8.00 -33.55 -24.27
N GLN A 74 7.83 -33.48 -22.95
CA GLN A 74 6.59 -33.89 -22.29
C GLN A 74 5.55 -32.75 -22.28
N PRO A 75 4.26 -33.07 -22.50
CA PRO A 75 3.19 -32.10 -22.35
C PRO A 75 3.00 -31.79 -20.85
N HIS A 76 2.87 -30.52 -20.53
CA HIS A 76 2.58 -30.03 -19.20
C HIS A 76 1.38 -29.09 -19.23
N VAL A 77 0.45 -29.26 -18.28
CA VAL A 77 -0.80 -28.49 -18.20
C VAL A 77 -0.69 -27.51 -17.04
N ILE A 78 -0.94 -26.24 -17.31
CA ILE A 78 -0.89 -25.17 -16.31
C ILE A 78 -2.05 -24.20 -16.48
N SER A 79 -2.50 -23.63 -15.38
CA SER A 79 -3.45 -22.52 -15.37
C SER A 79 -2.81 -21.23 -14.91
N GLY A 80 -3.31 -20.10 -15.40
CA GLY A 80 -2.79 -18.81 -15.00
C GLY A 80 -3.38 -17.64 -15.77
N LYS A 81 -2.82 -16.46 -15.54
CA LYS A 81 -3.21 -15.22 -16.21
C LYS A 81 -2.07 -14.76 -17.12
N VAL A 82 -2.37 -14.46 -18.38
CA VAL A 82 -1.41 -13.80 -19.27
C VAL A 82 -1.19 -12.37 -18.75
N ARG A 83 0.07 -12.01 -18.47
CA ARG A 83 0.44 -10.71 -17.89
C ARG A 83 1.10 -9.79 -18.89
N ASP A 84 1.97 -10.35 -19.71
CA ASP A 84 2.70 -9.61 -20.73
C ASP A 84 3.06 -10.53 -21.90
N SER A 85 3.46 -9.94 -23.03
CA SER A 85 3.99 -10.66 -24.18
C SER A 85 5.16 -9.88 -24.79
N GLU A 86 6.22 -10.59 -25.14
CA GLU A 86 7.44 -10.02 -25.71
C GLU A 86 7.93 -10.85 -26.89
N GLU A 87 8.47 -10.19 -27.91
CA GLU A 87 9.21 -10.85 -28.99
C GLU A 87 10.69 -11.01 -28.61
N VAL A 88 11.23 -12.21 -28.80
CA VAL A 88 12.62 -12.56 -28.52
C VAL A 88 13.27 -13.10 -29.78
N GLU A 89 14.49 -12.63 -30.08
CA GLU A 89 15.30 -13.11 -31.19
C GLU A 89 15.63 -14.60 -31.02
N ALA A 90 15.49 -15.38 -32.10
CA ALA A 90 15.78 -16.80 -32.11
C ALA A 90 17.20 -17.13 -31.62
N GLN A 91 18.19 -16.30 -31.99
CA GLN A 91 19.58 -16.46 -31.56
C GLN A 91 19.73 -16.49 -30.03
N ARG A 92 19.00 -15.63 -29.30
CA ARG A 92 19.08 -15.59 -27.82
C ARG A 92 18.50 -16.85 -27.19
N LEU A 93 17.46 -17.41 -27.78
CA LEU A 93 16.85 -18.66 -27.31
C LEU A 93 17.80 -19.83 -27.54
N THR A 94 18.41 -19.92 -28.72
CA THR A 94 19.43 -20.94 -29.01
C THR A 94 20.65 -20.81 -28.09
N GLU A 95 21.13 -19.60 -27.82
CA GLU A 95 22.24 -19.34 -26.88
C GLU A 95 21.89 -19.74 -25.43
N SER A 96 20.61 -19.69 -25.05
CA SER A 96 20.13 -20.18 -23.75
C SER A 96 19.99 -21.71 -23.68
N GLY A 97 20.23 -22.42 -24.78
CA GLY A 97 20.16 -23.89 -24.87
C GLY A 97 18.79 -24.45 -25.29
N LEU A 98 17.88 -23.60 -25.79
CA LEU A 98 16.57 -24.03 -26.26
C LEU A 98 16.61 -24.43 -27.74
N ASP A 99 16.03 -25.59 -28.06
CA ASP A 99 15.81 -26.01 -29.44
C ASP A 99 14.60 -25.24 -30.02
N VAL A 100 14.85 -24.47 -31.07
CA VAL A 100 13.88 -23.58 -31.73
C VAL A 100 13.87 -23.88 -33.24
N PRO A 101 12.71 -23.85 -33.90
CA PRO A 101 12.62 -24.13 -35.34
C PRO A 101 13.54 -23.25 -36.18
N ASP A 102 14.32 -23.88 -37.07
CA ASP A 102 15.08 -23.18 -38.09
C ASP A 102 14.11 -22.42 -39.03
N ASN A 103 14.47 -21.19 -39.41
CA ASN A 103 13.72 -20.26 -40.28
C ASN A 103 12.71 -19.31 -39.60
N VAL A 104 12.81 -19.10 -38.30
CA VAL A 104 12.05 -18.06 -37.59
C VAL A 104 13.04 -17.07 -36.95
N GLU A 105 12.91 -15.77 -37.23
CA GLU A 105 13.82 -14.74 -36.72
C GLU A 105 13.48 -14.34 -35.28
N THR A 106 12.19 -14.22 -34.96
CA THR A 106 11.69 -13.85 -33.63
C THR A 106 10.56 -14.78 -33.19
N PHE A 107 10.54 -15.07 -31.88
CA PHE A 107 9.49 -15.85 -31.24
C PHE A 107 8.78 -15.01 -30.21
N GLU A 108 7.46 -15.13 -30.15
CA GLU A 108 6.68 -14.57 -29.06
C GLU A 108 6.82 -15.46 -27.81
N ARG A 109 7.10 -14.83 -26.66
CA ARG A 109 6.97 -15.43 -25.34
C ARG A 109 5.96 -14.65 -24.52
N ILE A 110 5.12 -15.38 -23.79
CA ILE A 110 4.16 -14.81 -22.85
C ILE A 110 4.68 -14.93 -21.43
N LEU A 111 4.49 -13.87 -20.63
CA LEU A 111 4.67 -13.91 -19.18
C LEU A 111 3.36 -14.40 -18.57
N PHE A 112 3.39 -15.61 -18.04
CA PHE A 112 2.22 -16.28 -17.51
C PHE A 112 2.28 -16.33 -15.98
N LYS A 113 1.32 -15.68 -15.30
CA LYS A 113 1.19 -15.75 -13.83
C LYS A 113 0.43 -17.02 -13.48
N THR A 114 1.14 -18.09 -13.14
CA THR A 114 0.58 -19.38 -12.71
C THR A 114 0.02 -19.34 -11.29
N ALA A 115 0.49 -18.38 -10.48
CA ALA A 115 0.19 -18.34 -9.05
C ALA A 115 0.64 -19.64 -8.35
N ASN A 116 0.00 -20.03 -7.23
CA ASN A 116 0.26 -21.30 -6.53
C ASN A 116 1.74 -21.50 -6.17
N ARG A 117 2.40 -20.45 -5.66
CA ARG A 117 3.83 -20.46 -5.30
C ARG A 117 4.20 -21.58 -4.33
N ASP A 118 3.30 -21.90 -3.42
CA ASP A 118 3.41 -22.95 -2.41
C ASP A 118 3.42 -24.36 -3.01
N VAL A 119 2.81 -24.54 -4.19
CA VAL A 119 2.74 -25.82 -4.91
C VAL A 119 3.87 -25.93 -5.93
N THR A 120 3.99 -24.91 -6.79
CA THR A 120 4.88 -24.97 -7.96
C THR A 120 6.24 -24.31 -7.75
N GLY A 121 6.43 -23.59 -6.63
CA GLY A 121 7.65 -22.85 -6.30
C GLY A 121 7.83 -21.51 -7.02
N GLN A 122 7.01 -21.18 -8.02
CA GLN A 122 7.15 -19.97 -8.85
C GLN A 122 5.78 -19.36 -9.21
N ASP A 123 5.66 -18.04 -9.08
CA ASP A 123 4.42 -17.32 -9.43
C ASP A 123 4.28 -17.00 -10.93
N PHE A 124 5.41 -16.96 -11.64
CA PHE A 124 5.49 -16.51 -13.02
C PHE A 124 6.38 -17.44 -13.84
N ARG A 125 5.96 -17.73 -15.06
CA ARG A 125 6.72 -18.49 -16.04
C ARG A 125 6.68 -17.81 -17.39
N TRP A 126 7.82 -17.84 -18.09
CA TRP A 126 7.87 -17.47 -19.50
C TRP A 126 7.58 -18.70 -20.35
N ILE A 127 6.62 -18.59 -21.26
CA ILE A 127 6.22 -19.67 -22.15
C ILE A 127 6.35 -19.18 -23.59
N LEU A 128 7.02 -19.95 -24.43
CA LEU A 128 7.11 -19.66 -25.85
C LEU A 128 5.79 -20.03 -26.52
N SER A 129 5.15 -19.07 -27.21
CA SER A 129 3.81 -19.25 -27.78
C SER A 129 3.73 -20.45 -28.73
N TYR A 130 4.80 -20.73 -29.50
CA TYR A 130 4.82 -21.85 -30.45
C TYR A 130 4.82 -23.25 -29.79
N ARG A 131 5.12 -23.33 -28.49
CA ARG A 131 5.12 -24.59 -27.73
C ARG A 131 3.77 -24.90 -27.08
N ILE A 132 2.82 -23.96 -27.15
CA ILE A 132 1.45 -24.14 -26.68
C ILE A 132 0.72 -25.03 -27.69
N GLN A 133 0.26 -26.19 -27.25
CA GLN A 133 -0.52 -27.13 -28.06
C GLN A 133 -2.02 -26.84 -27.98
N GLU A 134 -2.50 -26.55 -26.77
CA GLU A 134 -3.92 -26.34 -26.48
C GLU A 134 -4.08 -25.18 -25.51
N GLN A 135 -5.13 -24.40 -25.72
CA GLN A 135 -5.50 -23.26 -24.88
C GLN A 135 -7.01 -23.24 -24.69
N SER A 136 -7.45 -23.09 -23.45
CA SER A 136 -8.87 -22.93 -23.12
C SER A 136 -9.07 -21.94 -21.97
N THR A 137 -10.30 -21.47 -21.79
CA THR A 137 -10.73 -20.61 -20.67
C THR A 137 -11.91 -21.26 -19.93
N PRO A 138 -11.67 -22.31 -19.13
CA PRO A 138 -12.75 -23.09 -18.53
C PRO A 138 -13.58 -22.24 -17.54
N PRO A 139 -14.93 -22.23 -17.61
CA PRO A 139 -15.76 -21.37 -16.76
C PRO A 139 -15.69 -21.70 -15.27
N GLU A 140 -15.27 -22.91 -14.91
CA GLU A 140 -15.15 -23.39 -13.53
C GLU A 140 -13.88 -22.93 -12.81
N MET A 141 -12.95 -22.28 -13.52
CA MET A 141 -11.70 -21.78 -12.94
C MET A 141 -11.97 -20.72 -11.88
N VAL A 142 -11.35 -20.92 -10.71
CA VAL A 142 -11.44 -20.07 -9.53
C VAL A 142 -10.10 -19.42 -9.27
N VAL A 143 -10.15 -18.16 -8.86
CA VAL A 143 -9.04 -17.44 -8.25
C VAL A 143 -9.40 -17.19 -6.78
N LEU A 144 -8.54 -17.60 -5.86
CA LEU A 144 -8.66 -17.32 -4.44
C LEU A 144 -7.56 -16.34 -4.04
N GLU A 145 -7.92 -15.20 -3.45
CA GLU A 145 -6.99 -14.34 -2.76
C GLU A 145 -6.74 -14.92 -1.36
N ARG A 146 -5.47 -15.05 -0.97
CA ARG A 146 -5.08 -15.63 0.32
C ARG A 146 -4.38 -14.59 1.17
N THR A 147 -4.34 -14.82 2.48
CA THR A 147 -3.59 -13.98 3.42
C THR A 147 -2.08 -14.14 3.28
N GLU A 148 -1.64 -15.29 2.77
CA GLU A 148 -0.24 -15.65 2.56
C GLU A 148 -0.08 -16.35 1.21
N TRP A 149 1.13 -16.28 0.63
CA TRP A 149 1.49 -16.94 -0.64
C TRP A 149 0.71 -16.47 -1.88
N GLY A 150 0.07 -15.31 -1.79
CA GLY A 150 -0.69 -14.67 -2.87
C GLY A 150 -1.83 -15.51 -3.42
N ASP A 151 -2.23 -15.20 -4.66
CA ASP A 151 -3.36 -15.87 -5.32
C ASP A 151 -3.17 -17.40 -5.40
N PHE A 152 -4.27 -18.13 -5.27
CA PHE A 152 -4.38 -19.53 -5.68
C PHE A 152 -5.30 -19.64 -6.88
N ILE A 153 -4.94 -20.44 -7.88
CA ILE A 153 -5.72 -20.69 -9.10
C ILE A 153 -5.98 -22.20 -9.23
N GLY A 154 -7.24 -22.57 -9.44
CA GLY A 154 -7.63 -23.96 -9.63
C GLY A 154 -9.14 -24.14 -9.71
N ARG A 155 -9.63 -25.32 -9.32
CA ARG A 155 -11.04 -25.68 -9.29
C ARG A 155 -11.43 -26.10 -7.87
N VAL A 156 -12.60 -25.67 -7.40
CA VAL A 156 -13.14 -26.14 -6.11
C VAL A 156 -13.69 -27.55 -6.30
N GLU A 157 -13.15 -28.50 -5.56
CA GLU A 157 -13.58 -29.89 -5.57
C GLU A 157 -14.65 -30.16 -4.52
N ALA A 158 -14.36 -29.73 -3.29
CA ALA A 158 -15.23 -29.95 -2.16
C ALA A 158 -14.93 -28.98 -1.02
N VAL A 159 -15.90 -28.83 -0.13
CA VAL A 159 -15.76 -28.10 1.11
C VAL A 159 -15.77 -29.10 2.26
N GLU A 160 -14.94 -28.85 3.27
CA GLU A 160 -14.77 -29.69 4.43
C GLU A 160 -15.14 -28.96 5.70
N GLU A 161 -15.80 -29.66 6.61
CA GLU A 161 -16.11 -29.20 7.96
C GLU A 161 -15.46 -30.16 8.96
N SER A 162 -14.55 -29.66 9.80
CA SER A 162 -13.79 -30.46 10.76
C SER A 162 -13.08 -31.67 10.12
N GLY A 163 -12.53 -31.48 8.92
CA GLY A 163 -11.84 -32.53 8.15
C GLY A 163 -12.75 -33.57 7.50
N LYS A 164 -14.07 -33.34 7.46
CA LYS A 164 -15.02 -34.19 6.74
C LYS A 164 -15.58 -33.46 5.53
N THR A 165 -15.49 -34.10 4.38
CA THR A 165 -16.07 -33.61 3.13
C THR A 165 -17.58 -33.51 3.24
N ILE A 166 -18.13 -32.34 2.91
CA ILE A 166 -19.57 -32.10 2.84
C ILE A 166 -20.05 -32.43 1.43
N THR A 167 -20.99 -33.35 1.31
CA THR A 167 -21.63 -33.68 0.03
C THR A 167 -22.58 -32.55 -0.38
N THR A 168 -22.37 -32.02 -1.58
CA THR A 168 -23.21 -30.98 -2.18
C THR A 168 -23.21 -31.13 -3.71
N ASP A 169 -24.28 -30.69 -4.35
CA ASP A 169 -24.38 -30.62 -5.82
C ASP A 169 -23.60 -29.40 -6.38
N ASP A 170 -23.37 -28.38 -5.55
CA ASP A 170 -22.63 -27.17 -5.90
C ASP A 170 -21.60 -26.85 -4.79
N ALA A 171 -20.37 -27.31 -5.00
CA ALA A 171 -19.26 -27.06 -4.09
C ALA A 171 -18.84 -25.58 -4.06
N TRP A 172 -19.11 -24.83 -5.13
CA TRP A 172 -18.76 -23.42 -5.21
C TRP A 172 -19.72 -22.54 -4.40
N ALA A 173 -21.02 -22.78 -4.52
CA ALA A 173 -22.00 -22.08 -3.70
C ALA A 173 -21.76 -22.34 -2.20
N LEU A 174 -21.47 -23.58 -1.82
CA LEU A 174 -21.12 -23.93 -0.44
C LEU A 174 -19.81 -23.26 -0.01
N PHE A 175 -18.80 -23.18 -0.88
CA PHE A 175 -17.56 -22.49 -0.58
C PHE A 175 -17.79 -21.01 -0.26
N LEU A 176 -18.59 -20.30 -1.07
CA LEU A 176 -18.91 -18.89 -0.83
C LEU A 176 -19.65 -18.70 0.51
N GLU A 177 -20.63 -19.55 0.82
CA GLU A 177 -21.34 -19.51 2.12
C GLU A 177 -20.38 -19.68 3.31
N ARG A 178 -19.42 -20.61 3.20
CA ARG A 178 -18.43 -20.82 4.27
C ARG A 178 -17.39 -19.71 4.34
N LEU A 179 -17.05 -19.08 3.20
CA LEU A 179 -16.14 -17.95 3.16
C LEU A 179 -16.78 -16.73 3.84
N ASP A 180 -18.05 -16.42 3.54
CA ASP A 180 -18.80 -15.35 4.20
C ASP A 180 -18.79 -15.53 5.74
N ARG A 181 -19.02 -16.77 6.22
CA ARG A 181 -18.90 -17.07 7.65
C ARG A 181 -17.48 -16.85 8.19
N ALA A 182 -16.46 -17.27 7.44
CA ALA A 182 -15.07 -17.09 7.86
C ALA A 182 -14.72 -15.60 7.96
N ASP A 183 -15.27 -14.76 7.09
CA ASP A 183 -15.14 -13.30 7.14
C ASP A 183 -15.82 -12.71 8.37
N GLU A 184 -17.06 -13.11 8.68
CA GLU A 184 -17.77 -12.70 9.91
C GLU A 184 -16.95 -13.05 11.18
N LEU A 185 -16.44 -14.29 11.25
CA LEU A 185 -15.60 -14.73 12.36
C LEU A 185 -14.29 -13.93 12.45
N ARG A 186 -13.68 -13.59 11.31
CA ARG A 186 -12.45 -12.79 11.26
C ARG A 186 -12.70 -11.37 11.75
N GLU A 187 -13.84 -10.77 11.42
CA GLU A 187 -14.25 -9.47 11.94
C GLU A 187 -14.48 -9.50 13.45
N GLU A 188 -15.18 -10.52 13.97
CA GLU A 188 -15.38 -10.70 15.42
C GLU A 188 -14.05 -10.85 16.17
N ILE A 189 -13.12 -11.66 15.63
CA ILE A 189 -11.77 -11.82 16.18
C ILE A 189 -11.06 -10.46 16.21
N LYS A 190 -11.08 -9.71 15.09
CA LYS A 190 -10.43 -8.40 14.97
C LYS A 190 -11.01 -7.39 15.96
N GLU A 191 -12.33 -7.35 16.13
CA GLU A 191 -13.01 -6.47 17.10
C GLU A 191 -12.64 -6.82 18.54
N LEU A 192 -12.62 -8.11 18.88
CA LEU A 192 -12.26 -8.57 20.21
C LEU A 192 -10.81 -8.23 20.57
N GLU A 193 -9.87 -8.46 19.64
CA GLU A 193 -8.44 -8.18 19.82
C GLU A 193 -8.15 -6.67 19.92
N ARG A 194 -8.62 -5.87 18.95
CA ARG A 194 -8.33 -4.44 18.89
C ARG A 194 -9.20 -3.60 19.83
N GLY A 195 -10.42 -4.06 20.11
CA GLY A 195 -11.41 -3.37 20.94
C GLY A 195 -11.25 -3.72 22.42
N GLU A 196 -11.90 -4.80 22.84
CA GLU A 196 -12.03 -5.14 24.27
C GLU A 196 -10.69 -5.53 24.91
N ILE A 197 -9.95 -6.44 24.27
CA ILE A 197 -8.65 -6.89 24.76
C ILE A 197 -7.64 -5.73 24.72
N GLY A 198 -7.62 -4.97 23.63
CA GLY A 198 -6.81 -3.76 23.50
C GLY A 198 -7.07 -2.75 24.63
N ALA A 199 -8.34 -2.50 24.97
CA ALA A 199 -8.72 -1.61 26.06
C ALA A 199 -8.28 -2.12 27.43
N ILE A 200 -8.38 -3.43 27.70
CA ILE A 200 -7.88 -4.04 28.93
C ILE A 200 -6.36 -3.91 29.02
N ASN A 201 -5.64 -4.23 27.93
CA ASN A 201 -4.18 -4.11 27.89
C ASN A 201 -3.71 -2.68 28.17
N TYR A 202 -4.41 -1.68 27.61
CA TYR A 202 -4.15 -0.28 27.91
C TYR A 202 -4.34 0.06 29.40
N GLN A 203 -5.39 -0.46 30.03
CA GLN A 203 -5.65 -0.23 31.46
C GLN A 203 -4.64 -0.95 32.35
N LEU A 204 -4.29 -2.19 32.04
CA LEU A 204 -3.23 -2.93 32.74
C LEU A 204 -1.89 -2.21 32.64
N GLU A 205 -1.54 -1.69 31.46
CA GLU A 205 -0.33 -0.90 31.28
C GLU A 205 -0.36 0.38 32.13
N ARG A 206 -1.50 1.05 32.22
CA ARG A 206 -1.64 2.22 33.10
C ARG A 206 -1.44 1.86 34.58
N LEU A 207 -2.01 0.76 35.05
CA LEU A 207 -1.82 0.29 36.43
C LEU A 207 -0.36 -0.10 36.71
N ARG A 208 0.33 -0.70 35.72
CA ARG A 208 1.77 -0.98 35.78
C ARG A 208 2.57 0.31 35.99
N LEU A 209 2.23 1.38 35.27
CA LEU A 209 2.87 2.69 35.41
C LEU A 209 2.58 3.35 36.76
N ASP A 210 1.31 3.33 37.21
CA ASP A 210 0.92 3.87 38.51
C ASP A 210 1.66 3.16 39.67
N ARG A 211 1.79 1.83 39.59
CA ARG A 211 2.59 1.04 40.54
C ARG A 211 4.06 1.46 40.51
N ARG A 212 4.61 1.64 39.31
CA ARG A 212 6.01 2.02 39.13
C ARG A 212 6.30 3.43 39.68
N GLU A 213 5.36 4.35 39.55
CA GLU A 213 5.44 5.70 40.13
C GLU A 213 5.52 5.63 41.66
N LEU A 214 4.66 4.83 42.31
CA LEU A 214 4.72 4.62 43.77
C LEU A 214 6.07 4.02 44.24
N GLU A 215 6.63 3.10 43.45
CA GLU A 215 7.96 2.52 43.72
C GLU A 215 9.07 3.57 43.63
N LEU A 216 9.02 4.44 42.62
CA LEU A 216 10.00 5.53 42.43
C LEU A 216 9.89 6.58 43.53
N ASP A 217 8.67 6.89 43.98
CA ASP A 217 8.41 7.78 45.11
C ASP A 217 8.78 7.17 46.47
N GLY A 218 9.17 5.90 46.51
CA GLY A 218 9.56 5.19 47.73
C GLY A 218 8.38 4.92 48.68
N VAL A 219 7.15 4.88 48.16
CA VAL A 219 5.95 4.60 48.94
C VAL A 219 5.94 3.11 49.32
N MET A 220 6.03 2.83 50.62
CA MET A 220 6.06 1.47 51.18
C MET A 220 4.74 1.04 51.83
N ASP A 221 3.71 1.89 51.82
CA ASP A 221 2.41 1.60 52.42
C ASP A 221 1.65 0.56 51.58
N PRO A 222 1.37 -0.66 52.11
CA PRO A 222 0.63 -1.68 51.38
C PRO A 222 -0.77 -1.26 50.97
N THR A 223 -1.39 -0.30 51.68
CA THR A 223 -2.74 0.17 51.33
C THR A 223 -2.78 0.98 50.04
N ALA A 224 -1.66 1.61 49.67
CA ALA A 224 -1.52 2.33 48.40
C ALA A 224 -1.53 1.36 47.21
N TYR A 225 -0.97 0.15 47.36
CA TYR A 225 -0.92 -0.88 46.32
C TYR A 225 -2.21 -1.71 46.25
N ALA A 226 -2.92 -1.88 47.37
CA ALA A 226 -4.15 -2.69 47.43
C ALA A 226 -5.30 -2.18 46.52
N GLY A 227 -5.27 -0.91 46.11
CA GLY A 227 -6.19 -0.39 45.10
C GLY A 227 -5.86 -0.88 43.69
N ILE A 228 -4.57 -0.83 43.34
CA ILE A 228 -4.02 -1.27 42.06
C ILE A 228 -4.20 -2.78 41.91
N GLU A 229 -3.81 -3.56 42.91
CA GLU A 229 -3.92 -5.02 42.90
C GLU A 229 -5.36 -5.49 42.66
N ARG A 230 -6.35 -4.85 43.29
CA ARG A 230 -7.77 -5.18 43.06
C ARG A 230 -8.21 -4.89 41.63
N GLN A 231 -7.79 -3.76 41.06
CA GLN A 231 -8.14 -3.43 39.67
C GLN A 231 -7.42 -4.35 38.67
N GLU A 232 -6.16 -4.69 38.92
CA GLU A 232 -5.42 -5.68 38.14
C GLU A 232 -6.13 -7.04 38.17
N GLU A 233 -6.54 -7.52 39.35
CA GLU A 233 -7.29 -8.79 39.49
C GLU A 233 -8.61 -8.78 38.71
N GLU A 234 -9.38 -7.69 38.78
CA GLU A 234 -10.62 -7.51 38.02
C GLU A 234 -10.38 -7.52 36.50
N LEU A 235 -9.35 -6.80 36.04
CA LEU A 235 -8.98 -6.74 34.62
C LEU A 235 -8.47 -8.07 34.10
N HIS A 236 -7.62 -8.75 34.87
CA HIS A 236 -7.15 -10.09 34.51
C HIS A 236 -8.29 -11.12 34.50
N ALA A 237 -9.30 -10.98 35.36
CA ALA A 237 -10.48 -11.84 35.30
C ALA A 237 -11.26 -11.65 34.00
N ARG A 238 -11.50 -10.40 33.59
CA ARG A 238 -12.14 -10.09 32.30
C ARG A 238 -11.30 -10.54 31.11
N TYR A 239 -9.98 -10.31 31.17
CA TYR A 239 -9.05 -10.73 30.12
C TYR A 239 -9.16 -12.24 29.87
N ARG A 240 -9.19 -13.06 30.93
CA ARG A 240 -9.34 -14.52 30.81
C ARG A 240 -10.65 -14.94 30.15
N GLU A 241 -11.74 -14.21 30.39
CA GLU A 241 -13.02 -14.46 29.73
C GLU A 241 -12.95 -14.16 28.23
N LEU A 242 -12.37 -13.02 27.86
CA LEU A 242 -12.18 -12.65 26.45
C LEU A 242 -11.20 -13.58 25.74
N GLU A 243 -10.12 -14.01 26.41
CA GLU A 243 -9.16 -14.97 25.88
C GLU A 243 -9.81 -16.33 25.60
N ALA A 244 -10.70 -16.79 26.48
CA ALA A 244 -11.48 -18.01 26.26
C ALA A 244 -12.39 -17.86 25.03
N ARG A 245 -13.13 -16.75 24.91
CA ARG A 245 -13.98 -16.45 23.74
C ARG A 245 -13.16 -16.36 22.45
N LEU A 246 -12.00 -15.71 22.49
CA LEU A 246 -11.08 -15.62 21.36
C LEU A 246 -10.61 -17.01 20.93
N GLY A 247 -10.26 -17.86 21.91
CA GLY A 247 -9.92 -19.26 21.66
C GLY A 247 -11.05 -20.06 21.00
N ASP A 248 -12.31 -19.80 21.36
CA ASP A 248 -13.49 -20.40 20.75
C ASP A 248 -13.63 -19.95 19.29
N LEU A 249 -13.56 -18.65 19.02
CA LEU A 249 -13.63 -18.09 17.66
C LEU A 249 -12.53 -18.65 16.76
N TYR A 250 -11.29 -18.77 17.26
CA TYR A 250 -10.20 -19.40 16.51
C TYR A 250 -10.41 -20.89 16.24
N ARG A 251 -11.13 -21.61 17.13
CA ARG A 251 -11.52 -22.99 16.86
C ARG A 251 -12.60 -23.07 15.79
N GLU A 252 -13.54 -22.13 15.79
CA GLU A 252 -14.61 -22.05 14.79
C GLU A 252 -14.09 -21.69 13.41
N ILE A 253 -13.24 -20.68 13.28
CA ILE A 253 -12.74 -20.23 11.96
C ILE A 253 -11.83 -21.27 11.29
N ARG A 254 -11.11 -22.09 12.09
CA ARG A 254 -10.26 -23.19 11.60
C ARG A 254 -11.02 -24.48 11.29
N ARG A 255 -12.32 -24.48 11.49
CA ARG A 255 -13.17 -25.66 11.28
C ARG A 255 -13.32 -25.97 9.79
N ASP A 256 -13.42 -24.94 8.96
CA ASP A 256 -13.81 -25.07 7.56
C ASP A 256 -12.59 -24.97 6.64
N ALA A 257 -12.50 -25.90 5.69
CA ALA A 257 -11.47 -25.93 4.66
C ALA A 257 -12.08 -26.16 3.28
N VAL A 258 -11.38 -25.75 2.23
CA VAL A 258 -11.74 -26.05 0.84
C VAL A 258 -10.67 -26.91 0.22
N ARG A 259 -11.09 -27.95 -0.50
CA ARG A 259 -10.22 -28.79 -1.30
C ARG A 259 -10.25 -28.27 -2.73
N MET A 260 -9.08 -27.88 -3.21
CA MET A 260 -8.87 -27.37 -4.55
C MET A 260 -8.14 -28.41 -5.38
N ARG A 261 -8.41 -28.42 -6.69
CA ARG A 261 -7.60 -29.16 -7.68
C ARG A 261 -6.94 -28.17 -8.65
N THR A 262 -5.64 -28.27 -8.79
CA THR A 262 -4.84 -27.52 -9.77
C THR A 262 -4.98 -28.14 -11.17
N SER A 263 -4.55 -27.42 -12.22
CA SER A 263 -4.67 -27.92 -13.60
C SER A 263 -3.75 -29.11 -13.92
N ASP A 264 -2.66 -29.29 -13.17
CA ASP A 264 -1.79 -30.47 -13.23
C ASP A 264 -2.31 -31.66 -12.40
N GLY A 265 -3.46 -31.49 -11.73
CA GLY A 265 -4.19 -32.56 -11.04
C GLY A 265 -3.85 -32.73 -9.56
N GLU A 266 -3.03 -31.86 -8.98
CA GLU A 266 -2.71 -31.87 -7.56
C GLU A 266 -3.92 -31.40 -6.72
N GLU A 267 -4.19 -32.12 -5.63
CA GLU A 267 -5.23 -31.74 -4.67
C GLU A 267 -4.59 -30.99 -3.49
N VAL A 268 -5.05 -29.76 -3.26
CA VAL A 268 -4.53 -28.87 -2.22
C VAL A 268 -5.67 -28.49 -1.28
N GLN A 269 -5.47 -28.72 0.02
CA GLN A 269 -6.40 -28.30 1.05
C GLN A 269 -6.03 -26.93 1.59
N LEU A 270 -6.96 -25.98 1.51
CA LEU A 270 -6.78 -24.60 1.99
C LEU A 270 -7.76 -24.33 3.14
N GLN A 271 -7.25 -23.77 4.24
CA GLN A 271 -8.08 -23.33 5.36
C GLN A 271 -8.82 -22.05 4.99
N LEU A 272 -10.14 -21.98 5.22
CA LEU A 272 -10.92 -20.77 4.91
C LEU A 272 -10.48 -19.58 5.76
N ALA A 273 -9.95 -19.82 6.96
CA ALA A 273 -9.33 -18.79 7.79
C ALA A 273 -8.26 -17.96 7.04
N ASN A 274 -7.58 -18.55 6.05
CA ASN A 274 -6.48 -17.93 5.30
C ASN A 274 -6.90 -17.46 3.89
N ILE A 275 -8.20 -17.51 3.55
CA ILE A 275 -8.73 -17.04 2.27
C ILE A 275 -9.42 -15.71 2.50
N VAL A 276 -9.07 -14.70 1.71
CA VAL A 276 -9.60 -13.34 1.80
C VAL A 276 -10.79 -13.15 0.85
N ASP A 277 -10.70 -13.70 -0.36
CA ASP A 277 -11.74 -13.53 -1.39
C ASP A 277 -11.64 -14.69 -2.39
N GLY A 278 -12.72 -14.96 -3.12
CA GLY A 278 -12.76 -16.00 -4.15
C GLY A 278 -13.71 -15.64 -5.28
N TRP A 279 -13.24 -15.76 -6.53
CA TRP A 279 -14.08 -15.47 -7.70
C TRP A 279 -13.78 -16.33 -8.92
N ARG A 280 -14.76 -16.39 -9.85
CA ARG A 280 -14.68 -17.16 -11.11
C ARG A 280 -14.64 -16.23 -12.33
N PRO A 281 -13.47 -15.70 -12.72
CA PRO A 281 -13.38 -14.65 -13.75
C PRO A 281 -13.98 -15.07 -15.09
N ASN A 282 -13.80 -16.34 -15.49
CA ASN A 282 -14.27 -16.87 -16.78
C ASN A 282 -15.79 -17.04 -16.87
N SER A 283 -16.48 -17.04 -15.72
CA SER A 283 -17.96 -17.14 -15.66
C SER A 283 -18.65 -15.77 -15.55
N MET A 284 -17.87 -14.69 -15.37
CA MET A 284 -18.43 -13.36 -15.15
C MET A 284 -18.89 -12.72 -16.46
N ASN A 285 -20.08 -12.13 -16.44
CA ASN A 285 -20.47 -11.18 -17.47
C ASN A 285 -19.86 -9.78 -17.20
N LEU A 286 -19.97 -8.88 -18.18
CA LEU A 286 -19.40 -7.53 -18.09
C LEU A 286 -19.87 -6.75 -16.84
N ALA A 287 -21.13 -6.89 -16.43
CA ALA A 287 -21.64 -6.20 -15.25
C ALA A 287 -21.01 -6.73 -13.95
N GLN A 288 -20.82 -8.06 -13.86
CA GLN A 288 -20.12 -8.69 -12.75
C GLN A 288 -18.63 -8.31 -12.72
N GLN A 289 -17.97 -8.26 -13.89
CA GLN A 289 -16.59 -7.82 -13.99
C GLN A 289 -16.41 -6.38 -13.51
N LEU A 290 -17.30 -5.46 -13.94
CA LEU A 290 -17.31 -4.08 -13.48
C LEU A 290 -17.58 -3.96 -11.98
N GLY A 291 -18.53 -4.74 -11.46
CA GLY A 291 -18.83 -4.78 -10.03
C GLY A 291 -17.62 -5.23 -9.21
N HIS A 292 -16.97 -6.32 -9.62
CA HIS A 292 -15.77 -6.84 -8.97
C HIS A 292 -14.61 -5.84 -9.04
N TYR A 293 -14.41 -5.18 -10.18
CA TYR A 293 -13.41 -4.13 -10.34
C TYR A 293 -13.59 -3.00 -9.32
N VAL A 294 -14.82 -2.47 -9.19
CA VAL A 294 -15.13 -1.40 -8.22
C VAL A 294 -14.93 -1.89 -6.78
N TYR A 295 -15.36 -3.12 -6.48
CA TYR A 295 -15.18 -3.73 -5.17
C TYR A 295 -13.69 -3.85 -4.79
N LYS A 296 -12.85 -4.43 -5.67
CA LYS A 296 -11.40 -4.54 -5.44
C LYS A 296 -10.71 -3.18 -5.33
N ALA A 297 -11.09 -2.21 -6.16
CA ALA A 297 -10.55 -0.85 -6.08
C ALA A 297 -10.93 -0.16 -4.77
N TRP A 298 -12.15 -0.39 -4.26
CA TRP A 298 -12.58 0.11 -2.97
C TRP A 298 -11.79 -0.54 -1.82
N MET A 299 -11.66 -1.87 -1.81
CA MET A 299 -10.87 -2.58 -0.81
C MET A 299 -9.42 -2.09 -0.80
N PHE A 300 -8.81 -1.92 -1.97
CA PHE A 300 -7.46 -1.37 -2.05
C PHE A 300 -7.33 0.01 -1.40
N VAL A 301 -8.34 0.88 -1.49
CA VAL A 301 -8.29 2.22 -0.88
C VAL A 301 -8.65 2.21 0.60
N SER A 302 -9.48 1.26 1.06
CA SER A 302 -10.10 1.27 2.40
C SER A 302 -9.50 0.27 3.39
N ASP A 303 -8.89 -0.81 2.93
CA ASP A 303 -8.33 -1.85 3.78
C ASP A 303 -6.95 -1.48 4.38
N ASP A 304 -6.59 -2.24 5.41
CA ASP A 304 -5.25 -2.29 5.98
C ASP A 304 -4.26 -3.01 5.02
N PRO A 305 -2.98 -2.62 5.00
CA PRO A 305 -1.96 -3.34 4.22
C PRO A 305 -1.66 -4.71 4.82
N ARG A 306 -1.32 -5.66 3.94
CA ARG A 306 -0.93 -7.05 4.26
C ARG A 306 0.43 -7.36 3.62
N GLU A 307 1.05 -8.47 4.04
CA GLU A 307 2.28 -9.01 3.44
C GLU A 307 3.38 -7.96 3.19
N ALA A 308 3.80 -7.26 4.26
CA ALA A 308 4.80 -6.18 4.18
C ALA A 308 4.46 -5.05 3.18
N ASN A 309 3.17 -4.74 3.01
CA ASN A 309 2.60 -3.78 2.03
C ASN A 309 2.68 -4.24 0.57
N THR A 310 2.82 -5.55 0.32
CA THR A 310 2.74 -6.10 -1.03
C THR A 310 1.31 -6.47 -1.44
N GLU A 311 0.43 -6.66 -0.46
CA GLU A 311 -1.00 -6.98 -0.65
C GLU A 311 -1.88 -6.15 0.30
N GLY A 312 -3.21 -6.27 0.17
CA GLY A 312 -4.16 -5.51 0.98
C GLY A 312 -4.35 -4.06 0.53
N GLY A 313 -4.83 -3.22 1.45
CA GLY A 313 -5.17 -1.83 1.17
C GLY A 313 -4.12 -0.80 1.60
N ILE A 314 -4.32 0.45 1.18
CA ILE A 314 -3.42 1.59 1.42
C ILE A 314 -4.04 2.67 2.32
N PHE A 315 -5.15 2.37 3.01
CA PHE A 315 -5.90 3.36 3.78
C PHE A 315 -5.04 4.07 4.84
N PRO A 316 -4.26 3.38 5.69
CA PRO A 316 -3.44 4.05 6.71
C PRO A 316 -2.41 5.01 6.12
N ALA A 317 -1.84 4.68 4.96
CA ALA A 317 -0.86 5.53 4.28
C ALA A 317 -1.50 6.80 3.70
N ILE A 318 -2.70 6.70 3.11
CA ILE A 318 -3.48 7.85 2.63
C ILE A 318 -3.86 8.73 3.81
N TYR A 319 -4.43 8.14 4.86
CA TYR A 319 -4.89 8.85 6.04
C TYR A 319 -3.73 9.59 6.71
N GLY A 320 -2.61 8.91 6.97
CA GLY A 320 -1.42 9.50 7.58
C GLY A 320 -0.87 10.66 6.74
N THR A 321 -0.80 10.51 5.42
CA THR A 321 -0.32 11.58 4.53
C THR A 321 -1.23 12.81 4.56
N ILE A 322 -2.53 12.62 4.46
CA ILE A 322 -3.51 13.72 4.48
C ILE A 322 -3.49 14.41 5.84
N LEU A 323 -3.51 13.64 6.94
CA LEU A 323 -3.47 14.16 8.29
C LEU A 323 -2.21 15.00 8.52
N MET A 324 -1.04 14.50 8.10
CA MET A 324 0.22 15.24 8.23
C MET A 324 0.21 16.54 7.41
N VAL A 325 -0.26 16.51 6.17
CA VAL A 325 -0.35 17.72 5.34
C VAL A 325 -1.32 18.74 5.95
N LEU A 326 -2.49 18.29 6.42
CA LEU A 326 -3.48 19.16 7.06
C LEU A 326 -2.94 19.75 8.36
N LEU A 327 -2.35 18.93 9.22
CA LEU A 327 -1.77 19.36 10.49
C LEU A 327 -0.67 20.40 10.25
N MET A 328 0.25 20.14 9.32
CA MET A 328 1.30 21.10 8.96
C MET A 328 0.72 22.38 8.36
N SER A 329 -0.32 22.28 7.53
CA SER A 329 -0.96 23.44 6.92
C SER A 329 -1.69 24.30 7.96
N VAL A 330 -2.42 23.70 8.89
CA VAL A 330 -3.20 24.41 9.91
C VAL A 330 -2.30 24.98 10.99
N VAL A 331 -1.28 24.23 11.42
CA VAL A 331 -0.39 24.67 12.50
C VAL A 331 0.68 25.60 11.93
N VAL A 332 1.48 25.16 10.95
CA VAL A 332 2.69 25.87 10.53
C VAL A 332 2.40 27.06 9.61
N ALA A 333 1.44 26.94 8.68
CA ALA A 333 1.23 27.98 7.67
C ALA A 333 0.75 29.33 8.27
N PRO A 334 -0.20 29.39 9.22
CA PRO A 334 -0.59 30.65 9.85
C PRO A 334 0.58 31.34 10.56
N PHE A 335 1.40 30.60 11.30
CA PHE A 335 2.59 31.19 11.94
C PHE A 335 3.59 31.70 10.89
N GLY A 336 3.79 30.98 9.80
CA GLY A 336 4.65 31.42 8.69
C GLY A 336 4.15 32.72 8.04
N VAL A 337 2.84 32.82 7.79
CA VAL A 337 2.22 34.03 7.23
C VAL A 337 2.32 35.19 8.20
N VAL A 338 1.97 35.01 9.47
CA VAL A 338 2.04 36.06 10.50
C VAL A 338 3.47 36.54 10.68
N ALA A 339 4.45 35.63 10.77
CA ALA A 339 5.87 35.98 10.86
C ALA A 339 6.33 36.76 9.62
N GLY A 340 5.91 36.33 8.43
CA GLY A 340 6.23 37.01 7.17
C GLY A 340 5.67 38.44 7.09
N VAL A 341 4.39 38.62 7.45
CA VAL A 341 3.73 39.92 7.51
C VAL A 341 4.40 40.81 8.57
N TYR A 342 4.64 40.29 9.77
CA TYR A 342 5.31 41.04 10.84
C TYR A 342 6.69 41.53 10.42
N LEU A 343 7.54 40.65 9.87
CA LEU A 343 8.89 40.99 9.44
C LEU A 343 8.94 41.98 8.28
N ARG A 344 7.85 42.10 7.50
CA ARG A 344 7.80 42.98 6.33
C ARG A 344 7.12 44.31 6.59
N GLU A 345 6.01 44.31 7.31
CA GLU A 345 5.16 45.50 7.54
C GLU A 345 5.48 46.21 8.86
N TYR A 346 5.74 45.45 9.94
CA TYR A 346 5.77 46.01 11.29
C TYR A 346 7.18 46.07 11.91
N ALA A 347 8.05 45.15 11.53
CA ALA A 347 9.35 45.02 12.17
C ALA A 347 10.29 46.17 11.77
N LYS A 348 10.75 46.94 12.76
CA LYS A 348 11.69 48.04 12.55
C LYS A 348 13.04 47.49 12.06
N GLN A 349 13.64 48.18 11.08
CA GLN A 349 14.96 47.84 10.56
C GLN A 349 16.01 47.97 11.67
N GLY A 350 16.74 46.90 11.95
CA GLY A 350 17.73 46.83 13.02
C GLY A 350 18.54 45.55 12.96
N LEU A 351 19.47 45.38 13.91
CA LEU A 351 20.35 44.20 13.96
C LEU A 351 19.54 42.89 14.07
N LEU A 352 18.52 42.87 14.92
CA LEU A 352 17.67 41.69 15.12
C LEU A 352 16.94 41.25 13.84
N THR A 353 16.28 42.18 13.15
CA THR A 353 15.55 41.86 11.91
C THR A 353 16.47 41.45 10.77
N ARG A 354 17.68 42.04 10.71
CA ARG A 354 18.73 41.62 9.77
C ARG A 354 19.21 40.19 10.05
N THR A 355 19.47 39.86 11.32
CA THR A 355 19.89 38.50 11.71
C THR A 355 18.81 37.46 11.41
N ILE A 356 17.54 37.74 11.75
CA ILE A 356 16.43 36.83 11.45
C ILE A 356 16.31 36.59 9.94
N ARG A 357 16.42 37.64 9.11
CA ARG A 357 16.35 37.51 7.65
C ARG A 357 17.49 36.66 7.09
N ILE A 358 18.72 36.82 7.60
CA ILE A 358 19.86 35.98 7.23
C ILE A 358 19.59 34.52 7.64
N ALA A 359 19.12 34.28 8.86
CA ALA A 359 18.79 32.94 9.34
C ALA A 359 17.73 32.27 8.46
N VAL A 360 16.63 32.95 8.14
CA VAL A 360 15.57 32.40 7.26
C VAL A 360 16.10 32.07 5.87
N ASN A 361 16.91 32.96 5.27
CA ASN A 361 17.49 32.71 3.95
C ASN A 361 18.47 31.51 3.97
N ASN A 362 19.27 31.39 5.03
CA ASN A 362 20.18 30.26 5.19
C ASN A 362 19.40 28.96 5.41
N LEU A 363 18.36 28.99 6.24
CA LEU A 363 17.48 27.84 6.49
C LEU A 363 16.80 27.37 5.19
N ALA A 364 16.30 28.29 4.37
CA ALA A 364 15.72 27.95 3.07
C ALA A 364 16.71 27.26 2.10
N GLY A 365 18.02 27.43 2.31
CA GLY A 365 19.08 26.81 1.51
C GLY A 365 19.63 25.49 2.07
N VAL A 366 19.22 25.07 3.27
CA VAL A 366 19.70 23.81 3.88
C VAL A 366 19.00 22.61 3.21
N PRO A 367 19.74 21.56 2.79
CA PRO A 367 19.15 20.35 2.25
C PRO A 367 18.20 19.66 3.26
N SER A 368 17.07 19.14 2.78
CA SER A 368 16.05 18.50 3.63
C SER A 368 16.59 17.32 4.46
N ILE A 369 17.55 16.56 3.94
CA ILE A 369 18.19 15.44 4.67
C ILE A 369 18.87 15.91 5.97
N VAL A 370 19.47 17.11 5.95
CA VAL A 370 20.15 17.69 7.12
C VAL A 370 19.11 18.05 8.19
N TYR A 371 17.96 18.60 7.79
CA TYR A 371 16.86 18.83 8.72
C TYR A 371 16.31 17.54 9.33
N GLY A 372 16.20 16.47 8.53
CA GLY A 372 15.76 15.16 9.02
C GLY A 372 16.70 14.61 10.10
N VAL A 373 18.01 14.55 9.83
CA VAL A 373 19.00 14.01 10.78
C VAL A 373 19.15 14.91 12.01
N PHE A 374 19.18 16.24 11.83
CA PHE A 374 19.19 17.18 12.95
C PHE A 374 17.94 17.03 13.81
N GLY A 375 16.76 16.91 13.17
CA GLY A 375 15.50 16.75 13.86
C GLY A 375 15.46 15.48 14.71
N LEU A 376 15.91 14.36 14.17
CA LEU A 376 16.05 13.12 14.93
C LEU A 376 17.01 13.28 16.12
N GLY A 377 18.22 13.80 15.89
CA GLY A 377 19.22 13.93 16.96
C GLY A 377 18.82 14.92 18.07
N PHE A 378 18.28 16.08 17.68
CA PHE A 378 17.95 17.14 18.62
C PHE A 378 16.56 16.95 19.25
N PHE A 379 15.51 16.76 18.45
CA PHE A 379 14.14 16.70 19.00
C PHE A 379 13.80 15.34 19.59
N VAL A 380 14.26 14.23 19.01
CA VAL A 380 13.95 12.90 19.52
C VAL A 380 14.93 12.50 20.62
N TYR A 381 16.22 12.33 20.28
CA TYR A 381 17.18 11.80 21.26
C TYR A 381 17.55 12.77 22.37
N THR A 382 17.71 14.07 22.06
CA THR A 382 18.13 15.02 23.08
C THR A 382 16.93 15.53 23.87
N LEU A 383 15.98 16.21 23.20
CA LEU A 383 14.85 16.84 23.87
C LEU A 383 13.81 15.82 24.32
N GLY A 384 13.36 14.92 23.43
CA GLY A 384 12.41 13.86 23.75
C GLY A 384 12.93 12.96 24.87
N GLY A 385 14.13 12.39 24.70
CA GLY A 385 14.77 11.58 25.75
C GLY A 385 14.91 12.30 27.09
N SER A 386 15.23 13.59 27.10
CA SER A 386 15.27 14.38 28.35
C SER A 386 13.88 14.59 28.97
N ILE A 387 12.85 14.87 28.16
CA ILE A 387 11.47 15.03 28.63
C ILE A 387 10.96 13.70 29.19
N ASP A 388 11.23 12.59 28.51
CA ASP A 388 10.79 11.26 28.94
C ASP A 388 11.45 10.86 30.26
N GLN A 389 12.75 11.17 30.44
CA GLN A 389 13.43 10.98 31.72
C GLN A 389 12.87 11.85 32.84
N LEU A 390 12.43 13.08 32.55
CA LEU A 390 11.95 14.01 33.57
C LEU A 390 10.48 13.80 33.96
N PHE A 391 9.64 13.38 33.03
CA PHE A 391 8.18 13.35 33.21
C PHE A 391 7.56 11.95 33.05
N PHE A 392 8.26 10.99 32.44
CA PHE A 392 7.73 9.68 32.10
C PHE A 392 8.68 8.54 32.53
N GLU A 393 9.45 8.73 33.61
CA GLU A 393 10.44 7.77 34.11
C GLU A 393 9.84 6.37 34.33
N ALA A 394 8.60 6.30 34.81
CA ALA A 394 7.88 5.05 35.02
C ALA A 394 7.62 4.24 33.74
N ALA A 395 7.54 4.90 32.58
CA ALA A 395 7.28 4.27 31.28
C ALA A 395 8.56 3.82 30.56
N LEU A 396 9.74 4.24 31.02
CA LEU A 396 11.00 3.96 30.35
C LEU A 396 11.42 2.48 30.52
N PRO A 397 11.84 1.80 29.44
CA PRO A 397 12.47 0.49 29.54
C PRO A 397 13.81 0.59 30.30
N SER A 398 14.14 -0.45 31.07
CA SER A 398 15.39 -0.51 31.83
C SER A 398 16.31 -1.63 31.32
N PRO A 399 17.51 -1.33 30.79
CA PRO A 399 18.11 0.00 30.63
C PRO A 399 17.56 0.79 29.42
N THR A 400 17.46 2.11 29.56
CA THR A 400 17.08 3.05 28.50
C THR A 400 18.33 3.45 27.71
N PHE A 401 18.34 3.23 26.39
CA PHE A 401 19.44 3.67 25.52
C PHE A 401 18.94 4.74 24.56
N GLY A 402 19.36 5.99 24.80
CA GLY A 402 19.07 7.13 23.93
C GLY A 402 17.68 7.69 24.15
#